data_AF-A0A851III0-F1
#
_entry.id   AF-A0A851III0-F1
#
_cell.length_a   1.000
_cell.length_b   1.000
_cell.length_c   1.000
_cell.angle_alpha   90.00
_cell.angle_beta   90.00
_cell.angle_gamma   90.00
#
_symmetry.space_group_name_H-M   'P 1'
#
loop_
_entity.id
_entity.type
_entity.pdbx_description
1 polymer ?
#
loop_
_entity_poly.entity_id
_entity_poly.type
_entity_poly.pdbx_seq_one_letter_code
_entity_poly.pdbx_strand_id
1 'polypeptide(L)'
;MARPRGPRFKLSRSFGVNVCGHPKALKRGAKPTKKISEYGKQLKEKQKLKAYYDVLEKQFAKYVEQALKSNENPGEKIILRLEMRLDNLVYRLGFGSSIRQARQMVNHGHMLVNGKKVDIPSYEVQVGDVITLREKSRNTQLFKDNFAASNVTYPYLEKDIDTYTGKVVSRPNREDVPIEITESLIVEYYSK
;
A
#
# COMPACT_ATOMS: atom_id res chain seq x y z
N MET A 1 6.29 -13.83 -9.39
CA MET A 1 6.92 -13.00 -8.34
C MET A 1 6.68 -13.60 -6.96
N ALA A 2 7.69 -13.57 -6.09
CA ALA A 2 7.52 -13.94 -4.69
C ALA A 2 6.61 -12.93 -3.97
N ARG A 3 5.75 -13.42 -3.08
CA ARG A 3 4.84 -12.62 -2.24
C ARG A 3 4.57 -13.32 -0.92
N PRO A 4 4.33 -12.61 0.19
CA PRO A 4 3.99 -13.23 1.45
C PRO A 4 2.63 -13.94 1.34
N ARG A 5 2.61 -15.26 1.52
CA ARG A 5 1.39 -16.10 1.49
C ARG A 5 0.86 -16.49 2.87
N GLY A 6 1.46 -16.00 3.94
CA GLY A 6 1.09 -16.35 5.30
C GLY A 6 -0.29 -15.83 5.76
N PRO A 7 -0.77 -16.28 6.93
CA PRO A 7 -2.07 -15.88 7.48
C PRO A 7 -2.11 -14.39 7.88
N ARG A 8 -2.97 -13.62 7.21
CA ARG A 8 -3.07 -12.15 7.37
C ARG A 8 -3.49 -11.71 8.76
N PHE A 9 -4.52 -12.33 9.33
CA PHE A 9 -5.02 -11.96 10.67
C PHE A 9 -4.05 -12.36 11.78
N LYS A 10 -3.10 -13.27 11.51
CA LYS A 10 -2.02 -13.57 12.46
C LYS A 10 -1.03 -12.40 12.53
N LEU A 11 -0.72 -11.78 11.39
CA LEU A 11 0.13 -10.59 11.31
C LEU A 11 -0.52 -9.37 11.97
N SER A 12 -1.77 -9.05 11.64
CA SER A 12 -2.49 -7.93 12.27
C SER A 12 -2.53 -8.08 13.79
N ARG A 13 -2.85 -9.29 14.30
CA ARG A 13 -2.86 -9.56 15.75
C ARG A 13 -1.49 -9.52 16.41
N SER A 14 -0.40 -9.83 15.69
CA SER A 14 0.95 -9.71 16.26
C SER A 14 1.40 -8.25 16.36
N PHE A 15 0.97 -7.40 15.43
CA PHE A 15 1.27 -5.97 15.49
C PHE A 15 0.34 -5.24 16.48
N GLY A 16 -0.89 -5.72 16.62
CA GLY A 16 -1.94 -5.07 17.41
C GLY A 16 -2.77 -4.08 16.60
N VAL A 17 -2.52 -3.97 15.29
CA VAL A 17 -3.13 -2.99 14.38
C VAL A 17 -3.69 -3.69 13.16
N ASN A 18 -4.75 -3.15 12.56
CA ASN A 18 -5.39 -3.72 11.37
C ASN A 18 -4.63 -3.41 10.08
N VAL A 19 -3.47 -4.05 9.92
CA VAL A 19 -2.60 -3.86 8.75
C VAL A 19 -3.23 -4.37 7.45
N CYS A 20 -4.14 -5.35 7.53
CA CYS A 20 -4.71 -5.97 6.35
C CYS A 20 -5.98 -5.28 5.80
N GLY A 21 -6.49 -4.25 6.49
CA GLY A 21 -7.66 -3.48 6.07
C GLY A 21 -8.99 -4.25 6.13
N HIS A 22 -9.10 -5.29 6.97
CA HIS A 22 -10.32 -6.13 7.04
C HIS A 22 -11.01 -5.95 8.41
N PRO A 23 -12.33 -5.73 8.50
CA PRO A 23 -13.00 -5.38 9.76
C PRO A 23 -12.86 -6.48 10.83
N LYS A 24 -12.86 -7.75 10.42
CA LYS A 24 -12.72 -8.90 11.32
C LYS A 24 -11.29 -9.19 11.79
N ALA A 25 -10.28 -8.43 11.36
CA ALA A 25 -8.87 -8.79 11.58
C ALA A 25 -8.45 -8.84 13.06
N LEU A 26 -9.04 -7.97 13.90
CA LEU A 26 -8.74 -7.85 15.32
C LEU A 26 -9.85 -8.39 16.24
N LYS A 27 -10.90 -9.05 15.68
CA LYS A 27 -12.04 -9.55 16.47
C LYS A 27 -11.64 -10.54 17.58
N ARG A 28 -10.52 -11.26 17.41
CA ARG A 28 -9.96 -12.19 18.41
C ARG A 28 -8.99 -11.55 19.41
N GLY A 29 -8.90 -10.21 19.43
CA GLY A 29 -7.95 -9.46 20.25
C GLY A 29 -6.52 -9.45 19.69
N ALA A 30 -5.74 -8.46 20.12
CA ALA A 30 -4.31 -8.39 19.88
C ALA A 30 -3.57 -9.41 20.76
N LYS A 31 -2.41 -9.90 20.30
CA LYS A 31 -1.57 -10.73 21.14
C LYS A 31 -0.94 -9.89 22.26
N PRO A 32 -0.82 -10.42 23.49
CA PRO A 32 -0.16 -9.70 24.58
C PRO A 32 1.28 -9.37 24.20
N THR A 33 1.65 -8.11 24.36
CA THR A 33 3.00 -7.62 24.09
C THR A 33 3.90 -7.97 25.25
N LYS A 34 4.93 -8.78 25.00
CA LYS A 34 6.04 -8.97 25.94
C LYS A 34 6.87 -7.69 26.01
N LYS A 35 7.67 -7.50 27.07
CA LYS A 35 8.65 -6.41 27.14
C LYS A 35 9.63 -6.55 25.95
N ILE A 36 9.68 -5.54 25.09
CA ILE A 36 10.48 -5.54 23.86
C ILE A 36 11.70 -4.63 24.07
N SER A 37 12.87 -5.07 23.61
CA SER A 37 14.07 -4.22 23.52
C SER A 37 13.88 -3.09 22.50
N GLU A 38 14.77 -2.09 22.52
CA GLU A 38 14.74 -0.99 21.54
C GLU A 38 14.86 -1.51 20.09
N TYR A 39 15.81 -2.42 19.83
CA TYR A 39 15.93 -3.09 18.53
C TYR A 39 14.63 -3.79 18.12
N GLY A 40 13.94 -4.43 19.06
CA GLY A 40 12.68 -5.10 18.78
C GLY A 40 11.54 -4.12 18.47
N LYS A 41 11.54 -2.91 19.06
CA LYS A 41 10.58 -1.83 18.71
C LYS A 41 10.81 -1.36 17.28
N GLN A 42 12.06 -1.06 16.92
CA GLN A 42 12.49 -0.65 15.58
C GLN A 42 12.15 -1.73 14.53
N LEU A 43 12.49 -2.99 14.81
CA LEU A 43 12.14 -4.13 13.96
C LEU A 43 10.61 -4.26 13.79
N LYS A 44 9.83 -4.08 14.86
CA LYS A 44 8.38 -4.22 14.80
C LYS A 44 7.75 -3.17 13.89
N GLU A 45 8.18 -1.90 13.96
CA GLU A 45 7.67 -0.84 13.09
C GLU A 45 8.04 -1.08 11.62
N LYS A 46 9.29 -1.48 11.35
CA LYS A 46 9.71 -1.89 10.00
C LYS A 46 8.80 -2.98 9.44
N GLN A 47 8.59 -4.05 10.21
CA GLN A 47 7.75 -5.17 9.78
C GLN A 47 6.28 -4.75 9.62
N LYS A 48 5.79 -3.78 10.41
CA LYS A 48 4.46 -3.22 10.29
C LYS A 48 4.30 -2.47 8.97
N LEU A 49 5.21 -1.54 8.64
CA LEU A 49 5.18 -0.78 7.38
C LEU A 49 5.21 -1.71 6.17
N LYS A 50 6.12 -2.68 6.18
CA LYS A 50 6.23 -3.69 5.13
C LYS A 50 4.94 -4.48 4.92
N ALA A 51 4.23 -4.78 6.01
CA ALA A 51 2.99 -5.53 5.96
C ALA A 51 1.81 -4.70 5.45
N TYR A 52 1.77 -3.37 5.66
CA TYR A 52 0.73 -2.50 5.08
C TYR A 52 0.78 -2.54 3.55
N TYR A 53 1.99 -2.46 2.99
CA TYR A 53 2.19 -2.36 1.54
C TYR A 53 2.46 -3.69 0.83
N ASP A 54 2.39 -4.83 1.54
CA ASP A 54 2.63 -6.18 1.01
C ASP A 54 3.99 -6.31 0.26
N VAL A 55 5.06 -5.72 0.82
CA VAL A 55 6.41 -5.70 0.21
C VAL A 55 7.33 -6.76 0.83
N LEU A 56 8.34 -7.23 0.10
CA LEU A 56 9.37 -8.13 0.64
C LEU A 56 10.58 -7.35 1.18
N GLU A 57 11.33 -7.96 2.10
CA GLU A 57 12.42 -7.30 2.82
C GLU A 57 13.46 -6.66 1.89
N LYS A 58 13.92 -7.40 0.87
CA LYS A 58 14.93 -6.90 -0.08
C LYS A 58 14.45 -5.69 -0.87
N GLN A 59 13.18 -5.67 -1.25
CA GLN A 59 12.59 -4.54 -1.98
C GLN A 59 12.38 -3.34 -1.06
N PHE A 60 11.92 -3.60 0.17
CA PHE A 60 11.75 -2.57 1.18
C PHE A 60 13.08 -1.91 1.56
N ALA A 61 14.14 -2.70 1.80
CA ALA A 61 15.47 -2.17 2.09
C ALA A 61 16.00 -1.25 0.99
N LYS A 62 15.74 -1.58 -0.29
CA LYS A 62 16.09 -0.70 -1.42
C LYS A 62 15.36 0.64 -1.38
N TYR A 63 14.08 0.64 -1.01
CA TYR A 63 13.33 1.90 -0.88
C TYR A 63 13.85 2.76 0.27
N VAL A 64 14.22 2.14 1.39
CA VAL A 64 14.85 2.85 2.51
C VAL A 64 16.20 3.43 2.10
N GLU A 65 17.06 2.64 1.45
CA GLU A 65 18.36 3.12 0.97
C GLU A 65 18.22 4.29 -0.01
N GLN A 66 17.28 4.22 -0.95
CA GLN A 66 16.97 5.32 -1.86
C GLN A 66 16.46 6.56 -1.14
N ALA A 67 15.69 6.38 -0.06
CA ALA A 67 15.18 7.49 0.72
C ALA A 67 16.28 8.18 1.54
N LEU A 68 17.16 7.38 2.17
CA LEU A 68 18.32 7.87 2.95
C LEU A 68 19.32 8.65 2.09
N LYS A 69 19.48 8.28 0.81
CA LYS A 69 20.36 9.00 -0.14
C LYS A 69 19.79 10.32 -0.65
N SER A 70 18.55 10.65 -0.31
CA SER A 70 17.88 11.83 -0.84
C SER A 70 17.94 13.00 0.13
N ASN A 71 17.77 14.22 -0.40
CA ASN A 71 17.79 15.44 0.39
C ASN A 71 16.47 15.72 1.17
N GLU A 72 15.47 14.85 1.05
CA GLU A 72 14.18 14.97 1.75
C GLU A 72 14.20 14.16 3.04
N ASN A 73 13.23 14.42 3.94
CA ASN A 73 13.07 13.62 5.15
C ASN A 73 12.89 12.12 4.79
N PRO A 74 13.81 11.23 5.20
CA PRO A 74 13.79 9.84 4.77
C PRO A 74 12.52 9.11 5.24
N GLY A 75 11.98 9.45 6.41
CA GLY A 75 10.78 8.83 6.95
C GLY A 75 9.55 9.05 6.05
N GLU A 76 9.32 10.31 5.69
CA GLU A 76 8.22 10.70 4.80
C GLU A 76 8.41 10.12 3.40
N LYS A 77 9.64 10.15 2.88
CA LYS A 77 9.94 9.68 1.54
C LYS A 77 9.73 8.18 1.36
N ILE A 78 10.04 7.36 2.37
CA ILE A 78 9.77 5.91 2.32
C ILE A 78 8.26 5.67 2.17
N ILE A 79 7.45 6.39 2.95
CA ILE A 79 5.99 6.28 2.89
C ILE A 79 5.48 6.75 1.53
N LEU A 80 5.91 7.92 1.07
CA LEU A 80 5.53 8.45 -0.23
C LEU A 80 5.88 7.48 -1.36
N ARG A 81 7.08 6.90 -1.34
CA ARG A 81 7.52 5.91 -2.33
C ARG A 81 6.64 4.66 -2.33
N LEU A 82 6.23 4.20 -1.16
CA LEU A 82 5.35 3.04 -1.01
C LEU A 82 3.90 3.35 -1.41
N GLU A 83 3.45 4.56 -1.12
CA GLU A 83 2.09 5.01 -1.41
C GLU A 83 1.89 5.19 -2.92
N MET A 84 2.90 5.72 -3.64
CA MET A 84 2.91 5.95 -5.10
C MET A 84 3.11 4.68 -5.96
N ARG A 85 3.11 3.48 -5.36
CA ARG A 85 3.16 2.22 -6.11
C ARG A 85 1.82 1.96 -6.79
N LEU A 86 1.86 1.43 -8.01
CA LEU A 86 0.65 1.11 -8.76
C LEU A 86 -0.30 0.16 -8.02
N ASP A 87 0.20 -0.91 -7.38
CA ASP A 87 -0.66 -1.82 -6.61
C ASP A 87 -1.35 -1.15 -5.43
N ASN A 88 -0.67 -0.21 -4.78
CA ASN A 88 -1.24 0.54 -3.67
C ASN A 88 -2.25 1.58 -4.15
N LEU A 89 -1.96 2.35 -5.20
CA LEU A 89 -2.91 3.33 -5.74
C LEU A 89 -4.18 2.66 -6.28
N VAL A 90 -4.05 1.50 -6.92
CA VAL A 90 -5.21 0.69 -7.34
C VAL A 90 -6.07 0.25 -6.14
N TYR A 91 -5.45 -0.04 -5.00
CA TYR A 91 -6.16 -0.33 -3.75
C TYR A 91 -6.84 0.93 -3.19
N ARG A 92 -6.16 2.08 -3.16
CA ARG A 92 -6.70 3.36 -2.66
C ARG A 92 -7.87 3.87 -3.50
N LEU A 93 -7.79 3.73 -4.83
CA LEU A 93 -8.88 4.06 -5.75
C LEU A 93 -10.10 3.11 -5.61
N GLY A 94 -9.94 2.00 -4.88
CA GLY A 94 -11.03 1.08 -4.59
C GLY A 94 -11.30 0.03 -5.67
N PHE A 95 -10.42 -0.14 -6.66
CA PHE A 95 -10.57 -1.21 -7.65
C PHE A 95 -10.44 -2.60 -7.01
N GLY A 96 -9.59 -2.72 -5.98
CA GLY A 96 -9.45 -3.93 -5.18
C GLY A 96 -9.92 -3.71 -3.74
N SER A 97 -10.65 -4.67 -3.17
CA SER A 97 -11.03 -4.69 -1.74
C SER A 97 -9.84 -4.83 -0.79
N SER A 98 -8.69 -5.29 -1.28
CA SER A 98 -7.46 -5.39 -0.51
C SER A 98 -6.23 -5.24 -1.39
N ILE A 99 -5.11 -4.85 -0.80
CA ILE A 99 -3.85 -4.67 -1.53
C ILE A 99 -3.40 -5.92 -2.28
N ARG A 100 -3.69 -7.12 -1.76
CA ARG A 100 -3.36 -8.39 -2.43
C ARG A 100 -4.21 -8.63 -3.67
N GLN A 101 -5.47 -8.20 -3.64
CA GLN A 101 -6.38 -8.24 -4.80
C GLN A 101 -5.95 -7.20 -5.83
N ALA A 102 -5.68 -5.96 -5.41
CA ALA A 102 -5.16 -4.91 -6.30
C ALA A 102 -3.87 -5.35 -7.00
N ARG A 103 -2.92 -5.94 -6.25
CA ARG A 103 -1.69 -6.52 -6.80
C ARG A 103 -1.94 -7.65 -7.78
N GLN A 104 -2.94 -8.50 -7.53
CA GLN A 104 -3.32 -9.56 -8.48
C GLN A 104 -3.89 -8.96 -9.76
N MET A 105 -4.73 -7.93 -9.65
CA MET A 105 -5.32 -7.22 -10.79
C MET A 105 -4.25 -6.58 -11.67
N VAL A 106 -3.25 -5.93 -11.06
CA VAL A 106 -2.09 -5.39 -11.77
C VAL A 106 -1.32 -6.51 -12.46
N ASN A 107 -0.90 -7.57 -11.74
CA ASN A 107 -0.14 -8.67 -12.35
C ASN A 107 -0.87 -9.37 -13.51
N HIS A 108 -2.19 -9.45 -13.46
CA HIS A 108 -3.00 -10.03 -14.54
C HIS A 108 -3.20 -9.07 -15.73
N GLY A 109 -2.70 -7.83 -15.63
CA GLY A 109 -2.76 -6.84 -16.70
C GLY A 109 -4.15 -6.25 -16.91
N HIS A 110 -4.92 -6.09 -15.83
CA HIS A 110 -6.23 -5.44 -15.88
C HIS A 110 -6.14 -3.90 -15.82
N MET A 111 -4.96 -3.37 -15.50
CA MET A 111 -4.71 -1.94 -15.33
C MET A 111 -4.02 -1.33 -16.54
N LEU A 112 -4.46 -0.13 -16.90
CA LEU A 112 -3.83 0.75 -17.85
C LEU A 112 -3.35 2.01 -17.13
N VAL A 113 -2.13 2.46 -17.42
CA VAL A 113 -1.62 3.76 -16.99
C VAL A 113 -1.41 4.60 -18.24
N ASN A 114 -2.08 5.74 -18.32
CA ASN A 114 -2.08 6.62 -19.51
C ASN A 114 -2.41 5.85 -20.80
N GLY A 115 -3.38 4.93 -20.73
CA GLY A 115 -3.82 4.08 -21.84
C GLY A 115 -2.91 2.89 -22.17
N LYS A 116 -1.73 2.77 -21.55
CA LYS A 116 -0.79 1.66 -21.78
C LYS A 116 -0.96 0.57 -20.72
N LYS A 117 -0.92 -0.70 -21.12
CA LYS A 117 -0.97 -1.84 -20.19
C LYS A 117 0.26 -1.83 -19.29
N VAL A 118 0.05 -1.83 -17.98
CA VAL A 118 1.10 -1.97 -16.96
C VAL A 118 0.74 -3.12 -16.03
N ASP A 119 1.59 -4.15 -16.01
CA ASP A 119 1.42 -5.35 -15.19
C ASP A 119 2.47 -5.49 -14.08
N ILE A 120 3.14 -4.38 -13.74
CA ILE A 120 4.19 -4.32 -12.72
C ILE A 120 3.63 -3.64 -11.46
N PRO A 121 3.39 -4.38 -10.35
CA PRO A 121 2.90 -3.81 -9.09
C PRO A 121 3.78 -2.73 -8.47
N SER A 122 5.09 -2.83 -8.68
CA SER A 122 6.06 -1.87 -8.16
C SER A 122 6.31 -0.68 -9.09
N TYR A 123 5.50 -0.53 -10.15
CA TYR A 123 5.55 0.63 -11.02
C TYR A 123 5.29 1.89 -10.19
N GLU A 124 6.15 2.88 -10.38
CA GLU A 124 6.02 4.19 -9.74
C GLU A 124 5.13 5.07 -10.60
N VAL A 125 3.96 5.38 -10.06
CA VAL A 125 3.04 6.31 -10.71
C VAL A 125 3.52 7.73 -10.43
N GLN A 126 3.40 8.61 -11.42
CA GLN A 126 3.74 10.03 -11.29
C GLN A 126 2.48 10.86 -11.08
N VAL A 127 2.67 12.08 -10.60
CA VAL A 127 1.58 13.06 -10.53
C VAL A 127 1.11 13.39 -11.94
N GLY A 128 -0.21 13.41 -12.14
CA GLY A 128 -0.85 13.61 -13.43
C GLY A 128 -1.20 12.32 -14.17
N ASP A 129 -0.66 11.17 -13.74
CA ASP A 129 -0.97 9.88 -14.38
C ASP A 129 -2.43 9.49 -14.15
N VAL A 130 -3.03 8.91 -15.19
CA VAL A 130 -4.39 8.40 -15.19
C VAL A 130 -4.35 6.87 -15.20
N ILE A 131 -4.93 6.28 -14.17
CA ILE A 131 -5.07 4.83 -13.98
C ILE A 131 -6.48 4.44 -14.39
N THR A 132 -6.62 3.53 -15.34
CA THR A 132 -7.92 3.07 -15.82
C THR A 132 -8.00 1.55 -15.89
N LEU A 133 -9.21 1.03 -15.81
CA LEU A 133 -9.48 -0.39 -15.95
C LEU A 133 -9.64 -0.76 -17.43
N ARG A 134 -8.94 -1.81 -17.87
CA ARG A 134 -9.02 -2.34 -19.24
C ARG A 134 -10.46 -2.72 -19.58
N GLU A 135 -10.93 -2.37 -20.78
CA GLU A 135 -12.32 -2.57 -21.23
C GLU A 135 -12.84 -4.00 -21.01
N LYS A 136 -12.07 -5.03 -21.39
CA LYS A 136 -12.45 -6.44 -21.19
C LYS A 136 -12.69 -6.80 -19.73
N SER A 137 -12.00 -6.13 -18.82
CA SER A 137 -12.12 -6.35 -17.38
C SER A 137 -13.28 -5.57 -16.77
N ARG A 138 -13.81 -4.54 -17.44
CA ARG A 138 -14.95 -3.74 -16.91
C ARG A 138 -16.22 -4.57 -16.76
N ASN A 139 -16.37 -5.64 -17.54
CA ASN A 139 -17.53 -6.53 -17.46
C ASN A 139 -17.51 -7.47 -16.24
N THR A 140 -16.38 -7.58 -15.53
CA THR A 140 -16.30 -8.41 -14.34
C THR A 140 -17.00 -7.73 -13.16
N GLN A 141 -18.12 -8.31 -12.71
CA GLN A 141 -18.96 -7.79 -11.61
C GLN A 141 -18.15 -7.46 -10.35
N LEU A 142 -17.22 -8.33 -9.97
CA LEU A 142 -16.36 -8.15 -8.80
C LEU A 142 -15.58 -6.82 -8.80
N PHE A 143 -15.16 -6.29 -9.95
CA PHE A 143 -14.50 -4.98 -9.99
C PHE A 143 -15.48 -3.83 -9.87
N LYS A 144 -16.70 -3.98 -10.41
CA LYS A 144 -17.77 -2.99 -10.25
C LYS A 144 -18.19 -2.87 -8.79
N ASP A 145 -18.40 -4.02 -8.13
CA ASP A 145 -18.84 -4.09 -6.74
C ASP A 145 -17.80 -3.47 -5.80
N ASN A 146 -16.52 -3.77 -6.01
CA ASN A 146 -15.42 -3.16 -5.23
C ASN A 146 -15.39 -1.65 -5.41
N PHE A 147 -15.48 -1.17 -6.65
CA PHE A 147 -15.36 0.25 -6.96
C PHE A 147 -16.54 1.05 -6.42
N ALA A 148 -17.75 0.48 -6.46
CA ALA A 148 -18.96 1.07 -5.87
C ALA A 148 -18.95 1.04 -4.34
N ALA A 149 -18.40 -0.01 -3.72
CA ALA A 149 -18.34 -0.14 -2.26
C ALA A 149 -17.27 0.77 -1.61
N SER A 150 -16.30 1.26 -2.38
CA SER A 150 -15.22 2.12 -1.88
C SER A 150 -15.67 3.58 -1.76
N ASN A 151 -16.03 3.97 -0.53
CA ASN A 151 -16.42 5.34 -0.17
C ASN A 151 -15.27 6.19 0.36
N VAL A 152 -14.06 5.64 0.48
CA VAL A 152 -12.90 6.36 1.03
C VAL A 152 -12.25 7.16 -0.08
N THR A 153 -12.24 8.49 0.08
CA THR A 153 -11.55 9.43 -0.81
C THR A 153 -10.26 9.90 -0.17
N TYR A 154 -9.25 10.14 -0.99
CA TYR A 154 -7.95 10.67 -0.58
C TYR A 154 -7.69 11.98 -1.32
N PRO A 155 -7.12 13.01 -0.69
CA PRO A 155 -6.99 14.34 -1.30
C PRO A 155 -6.05 14.35 -2.52
N TYR A 156 -5.10 13.41 -2.58
CA TYR A 156 -4.15 13.27 -3.70
C TYR A 156 -4.70 12.42 -4.86
N LEU A 157 -5.92 11.89 -4.74
CA LEU A 157 -6.56 11.03 -5.75
C LEU A 157 -7.93 11.56 -6.17
N GLU A 158 -8.10 11.72 -7.47
CA GLU A 158 -9.40 11.89 -8.10
C GLU A 158 -9.92 10.54 -8.57
N LYS A 159 -11.21 10.27 -8.33
CA LYS A 159 -11.89 9.05 -8.73
C LYS A 159 -13.16 9.41 -9.49
N ASP A 160 -13.29 8.89 -10.69
CA ASP A 160 -14.51 8.98 -11.48
C ASP A 160 -15.18 7.59 -11.55
N ILE A 161 -16.40 7.54 -11.02
CA ILE A 161 -17.18 6.31 -10.86
C ILE A 161 -17.69 5.82 -12.22
N ASP A 162 -18.07 6.74 -13.10
CA ASP A 162 -18.75 6.42 -14.35
C ASP A 162 -17.77 5.88 -15.39
N THR A 163 -16.58 6.49 -15.46
CA THR A 163 -15.56 6.13 -16.45
C THR A 163 -14.58 5.06 -15.96
N TYR A 164 -14.67 4.63 -14.69
CA TYR A 164 -13.70 3.75 -14.02
C TYR A 164 -12.27 4.28 -14.16
N THR A 165 -12.12 5.57 -13.96
CA THR A 165 -10.82 6.24 -14.01
C THR A 165 -10.43 6.79 -12.65
N GLY A 166 -9.13 6.76 -12.37
CA GLY A 166 -8.54 7.42 -11.22
C GLY A 166 -7.32 8.20 -11.65
N LYS A 167 -7.16 9.41 -11.12
CA LYS A 167 -6.05 10.31 -11.46
C LYS A 167 -5.29 10.69 -10.20
N VAL A 168 -3.97 10.72 -10.31
CA VAL A 168 -3.10 11.23 -9.25
C VAL A 168 -2.97 12.74 -9.42
N VAL A 169 -3.51 13.52 -8.50
CA VAL A 169 -3.57 14.99 -8.62
C VAL A 169 -2.33 15.65 -8.03
N SER A 170 -1.84 15.11 -6.92
CA SER A 170 -0.70 15.65 -6.19
C SER A 170 0.09 14.51 -5.54
N ARG A 171 1.23 14.86 -4.94
CA ARG A 171 1.96 13.91 -4.09
C ARG A 171 1.24 13.80 -2.74
N PRO A 172 1.10 12.58 -2.17
CA PRO A 172 0.49 12.41 -0.85
C PRO A 172 1.36 13.06 0.23
N ASN A 173 0.74 13.86 1.10
CA ASN A 173 1.41 14.29 2.32
C ASN A 173 1.36 13.17 3.35
N ARG A 174 2.22 13.26 4.37
CA ARG A 174 2.25 12.26 5.44
C ARG A 174 0.90 12.13 6.17
N GLU A 175 0.21 13.23 6.35
CA GLU A 175 -1.08 13.31 7.06
C GLU A 175 -2.22 12.63 6.29
N ASP A 176 -2.13 12.59 4.96
CA ASP A 176 -3.15 11.99 4.10
C ASP A 176 -3.14 10.46 4.12
N VAL A 177 -2.05 9.86 4.62
CA VAL A 177 -1.83 8.41 4.60
C VAL A 177 -2.36 7.78 5.91
N PRO A 178 -3.42 6.96 5.87
CA PRO A 178 -4.08 6.42 7.06
C PRO A 178 -3.33 5.19 7.60
N ILE A 179 -2.13 5.41 8.12
CA ILE A 179 -1.24 4.36 8.64
C ILE A 179 -0.69 4.75 10.01
N GLU A 180 -0.78 3.82 10.97
CA GLU A 180 -0.34 3.99 12.36
C GLU A 180 1.10 3.49 12.57
N ILE A 181 2.07 4.31 12.17
CA ILE A 181 3.50 3.99 12.21
C ILE A 181 4.32 5.19 12.70
N THR A 182 5.43 4.90 13.35
CA THR A 182 6.49 5.86 13.67
C THR A 182 7.68 5.64 12.73
N GLU A 183 7.93 6.61 11.85
CA GLU A 183 8.93 6.50 10.78
C GLU A 183 10.35 6.56 11.32
N SER A 184 10.58 7.36 12.37
CA SER A 184 11.88 7.53 13.01
C SER A 184 12.50 6.19 13.40
N LEU A 185 11.71 5.29 14.00
CA LEU A 185 12.16 3.96 14.41
C LEU A 185 12.59 3.08 13.22
N ILE A 186 12.02 3.31 12.04
CA ILE A 186 12.40 2.59 10.82
C ILE A 186 13.72 3.15 10.27
N VAL A 187 13.87 4.48 10.25
CA VAL A 187 15.11 5.14 9.83
C VAL A 187 16.27 4.74 10.75
N GLU A 188 16.07 4.76 12.07
CA GLU A 188 17.04 4.30 13.07
C GLU A 188 17.45 2.84 12.85
N TYR A 189 16.49 1.96 12.50
CA TYR A 189 16.78 0.55 12.24
C TYR A 189 17.80 0.35 11.11
N TYR A 190 17.71 1.16 10.05
CA TYR A 190 18.57 1.06 8.86
C TYR A 190 19.82 1.94 8.93
N SER A 191 19.91 2.84 9.92
CA SER A 191 21.07 3.70 10.16
C SER A 191 22.07 3.09 11.16
N LYS A 192 21.73 1.94 11.75
CA LYS A 192 22.63 1.09 12.54
C LYS A 192 23.50 0.23 11.64
#